data_AF-G9ET41-F1
#
_entry.id   AF-G9ET41-F1
#
_cell.length_a   1.000
_cell.length_b   1.000
_cell.length_c   1.000
_cell.angle_alpha   90.00
_cell.angle_beta   90.00
_cell.angle_gamma   90.00
#
_symmetry.space_group_name_H-M   'P 1'
#
loop_
_entity.id
_entity.type
_entity.pdbx_description
1 polymer ?
#
loop_
_entity_poly.entity_id
_entity_poly.type
_entity_poly.pdbx_seq_one_letter_code
_entity_poly.pdbx_strand_id
1 'polypeptide(L)'
;MDLEYTAHHWADENFDLWEEVLGNHFFTTMAQQKALFDGAALARRLNDEQAAIYYEQQAALINIRLYQHLDQSHHLIQSTLPPHLGPQKAFELDSSIILGILLNPQNGILAPNSIYVEKTVNALHDQFNQMFPINNNKSGAILFGRYPGDTYDGYQTDGQGNPWFILTATMAEYYFTLAANLPINEKQPMLMEKYIKTGDAYLKLIKIYAPEMNLSEQINLNTGVQQGANSLTWSYVAVLHALDVREKLARNALAPRSRHSLDFP
;
A
#
# COMPACT_ATOMS: atom_id res chain seq x y z
N MET A 1 20.88 6.73 -15.38
CA MET A 1 19.79 6.96 -16.34
C MET A 1 18.47 7.08 -15.59
N ASP A 2 18.10 6.10 -14.77
CA ASP A 2 16.81 6.07 -14.06
C ASP A 2 16.64 7.17 -12.98
N LEU A 3 17.66 7.41 -12.15
CA LEU A 3 17.63 8.46 -11.13
C LEU A 3 17.69 9.87 -11.73
N GLU A 4 18.46 10.04 -12.80
CA GLU A 4 18.51 11.32 -13.54
C GLU A 4 17.16 11.64 -14.16
N TYR A 5 16.52 10.67 -14.81
CA TYR A 5 15.17 10.86 -15.36
C TYR A 5 14.19 11.23 -14.23
N THR A 6 14.20 10.49 -13.13
CA THR A 6 13.32 10.76 -11.99
C THR A 6 13.55 12.16 -11.41
N ALA A 7 14.81 12.55 -11.19
CA ALA A 7 15.16 13.84 -10.63
C ALA A 7 14.72 15.03 -11.50
N HIS A 8 14.70 14.85 -12.83
CA HIS A 8 14.31 15.91 -13.78
C HIS A 8 12.83 15.90 -14.14
N HIS A 9 12.13 14.77 -13.99
CA HIS A 9 10.77 14.56 -14.51
C HIS A 9 9.73 14.18 -13.46
N TRP A 10 10.07 14.13 -12.16
CA TRP A 10 9.08 13.79 -11.11
C TRP A 10 7.88 14.73 -11.08
N ALA A 11 8.03 15.97 -11.57
CA ALA A 11 6.97 16.97 -11.59
C ALA A 11 6.04 16.87 -12.81
N ASP A 12 6.41 16.07 -13.82
CA ASP A 12 5.65 15.90 -15.05
C ASP A 12 4.45 14.96 -14.84
N GLU A 13 3.34 15.25 -15.51
CA GLU A 13 2.18 14.36 -15.52
C GLU A 13 2.54 13.03 -16.20
N ASN A 14 2.03 11.94 -15.65
CA ASN A 14 2.23 10.58 -16.14
C ASN A 14 0.96 9.77 -15.94
N PHE A 15 0.94 8.53 -16.43
CA PHE A 15 -0.16 7.62 -16.13
C PHE A 15 0.00 7.01 -14.73
N ASP A 16 -1.12 6.78 -14.05
CA ASP A 16 -1.12 6.04 -12.79
C ASP A 16 -0.63 4.60 -12.99
N LEU A 17 -0.31 3.92 -11.89
CA LEU A 17 0.12 2.50 -11.89
C LEU A 17 -0.89 1.54 -12.54
N TRP A 18 -2.13 2.00 -12.75
CA TRP A 18 -3.19 1.26 -13.39
C TRP A 18 -3.30 1.53 -14.89
N GLU A 19 -2.47 2.45 -15.42
CA GLU A 19 -2.38 2.83 -16.83
C GLU A 19 -3.65 3.51 -17.38
N GLU A 20 -4.40 4.22 -16.53
CA GLU A 20 -5.75 4.73 -16.85
C GLU A 20 -5.91 6.23 -16.72
N VAL A 21 -5.25 6.84 -15.73
CA VAL A 21 -5.40 8.26 -15.41
C VAL A 21 -4.10 8.99 -15.70
N LEU A 22 -4.15 10.02 -16.54
CA LEU A 22 -3.03 10.94 -16.77
C LEU A 22 -3.11 12.09 -15.77
N GLY A 23 -2.12 12.19 -14.87
CA GLY A 23 -2.04 13.25 -13.87
C GLY A 23 -0.85 13.11 -12.92
N ASN A 24 -1.07 13.51 -11.67
CA ASN A 24 -0.08 13.42 -10.60
C ASN A 24 -0.57 12.44 -9.53
N HIS A 25 0.18 11.36 -9.29
CA HIS A 25 -0.29 10.21 -8.52
C HIS A 25 0.51 9.99 -7.24
N PHE A 26 -0.19 9.69 -6.15
CA PHE A 26 0.41 9.49 -4.83
C PHE A 26 1.40 8.31 -4.85
N PHE A 27 1.01 7.17 -5.44
CA PHE A 27 1.87 6.00 -5.55
C PHE A 27 3.17 6.31 -6.30
N THR A 28 3.08 6.93 -7.49
CA THR A 28 4.24 7.32 -8.29
C THR A 28 5.15 8.28 -7.52
N THR A 29 4.55 9.27 -6.85
CA THR A 29 5.28 10.26 -6.04
C THR A 29 6.02 9.59 -4.88
N MET A 30 5.40 8.63 -4.18
CA MET A 30 6.03 7.84 -3.11
C MET A 30 7.21 7.01 -3.63
N ALA A 31 7.06 6.37 -4.79
CA ALA A 31 8.10 5.57 -5.43
C ALA A 31 9.29 6.43 -5.87
N GLN A 32 9.04 7.57 -6.53
CA GLN A 32 10.06 8.51 -6.99
C GLN A 32 10.86 9.08 -5.82
N GLN A 33 10.20 9.49 -4.74
CA GLN A 33 10.88 9.97 -3.55
C GLN A 33 11.82 8.92 -2.96
N LYS A 34 11.32 7.68 -2.80
CA LYS A 34 12.13 6.58 -2.29
C LYS A 34 13.36 6.33 -3.16
N ALA A 35 13.17 6.29 -4.48
CA ALA A 35 14.25 6.07 -5.43
C ALA A 35 15.33 7.15 -5.30
N LEU A 36 14.95 8.42 -5.15
CA LEU A 36 15.90 9.53 -5.01
C LEU A 36 16.65 9.49 -3.67
N PHE A 37 16.00 9.17 -2.55
CA PHE A 37 16.70 9.03 -1.26
C PHE A 37 17.65 7.82 -1.25
N ASP A 38 17.20 6.66 -1.72
CA ASP A 38 18.04 5.46 -1.81
C ASP A 38 19.19 5.67 -2.80
N GLY A 39 18.90 6.37 -3.91
CA GLY A 39 19.85 6.78 -4.93
C GLY A 39 20.92 7.74 -4.41
N ALA A 40 20.53 8.74 -3.61
CA ALA A 40 21.48 9.65 -2.96
C ALA A 40 22.41 8.90 -2.01
N ALA A 41 21.85 8.00 -1.18
CA ALA A 41 22.65 7.17 -0.29
C ALA A 41 23.65 6.29 -1.05
N LEU A 42 23.28 5.77 -2.23
CA LEU A 42 24.19 5.04 -3.10
C LEU A 42 25.26 5.96 -3.72
N ALA A 43 24.89 7.13 -4.24
CA ALA A 43 25.80 8.10 -4.84
C ALA A 43 26.89 8.52 -3.85
N ARG A 44 26.54 8.77 -2.57
CA ARG A 44 27.52 9.04 -1.50
C ARG A 44 28.51 7.89 -1.32
N ARG A 45 28.05 6.63 -1.33
CA ARG A 45 28.94 5.45 -1.23
C ARG A 45 29.89 5.31 -2.43
N LEU A 46 29.51 5.85 -3.58
CA LEU A 46 30.31 5.86 -4.81
C LEU A 46 31.19 7.11 -4.95
N ASN A 47 31.19 8.01 -3.95
CA ASN A 47 31.88 9.29 -3.96
C ASN A 47 31.38 10.28 -5.04
N ASP A 48 30.11 10.16 -5.44
CA ASP A 48 29.43 11.13 -6.30
C ASP A 48 28.57 12.08 -5.44
N GLU A 49 29.24 13.02 -4.78
CA GLU A 49 28.59 13.99 -3.87
C GLU A 49 27.60 14.91 -4.61
N GLN A 50 27.91 15.31 -5.84
CA GLN A 50 27.07 16.25 -6.58
C GLN A 50 25.72 15.62 -6.93
N ALA A 51 25.72 14.37 -7.43
CA ALA A 51 24.49 13.64 -7.69
C ALA A 51 23.70 13.39 -6.40
N ALA A 52 24.37 13.01 -5.31
CA ALA A 52 23.71 12.76 -4.02
C ALA A 52 22.95 14.00 -3.51
N ILE A 53 23.62 15.16 -3.49
CA ILE A 53 23.01 16.42 -3.06
C ILE A 53 21.83 16.77 -3.96
N TYR A 54 21.97 16.62 -5.28
CA TYR A 54 20.91 16.90 -6.23
C TYR A 54 19.67 16.02 -6.00
N TYR A 55 19.86 14.72 -5.82
CA TYR A 55 18.75 13.79 -5.56
C TYR A 55 18.06 14.06 -4.23
N GLU A 56 18.80 14.39 -3.16
CA GLU A 56 18.21 14.79 -1.88
C GLU A 56 17.37 16.07 -2.00
N GLN A 57 17.83 17.04 -2.79
CA GLN A 57 17.06 18.26 -3.05
C GLN A 57 15.75 17.97 -3.80
N GLN A 58 15.78 17.12 -4.83
CA GLN A 58 14.56 16.72 -5.55
C GLN A 58 13.61 15.93 -4.65
N ALA A 59 14.11 14.98 -3.86
CA ALA A 59 13.32 14.20 -2.91
C ALA A 59 12.64 15.10 -1.84
N ALA A 60 13.31 16.17 -1.42
CA ALA A 60 12.76 17.17 -0.51
C ALA A 60 11.62 17.98 -1.16
N LEU A 61 11.72 18.35 -2.43
CA LEU A 61 10.64 19.01 -3.17
C LEU A 61 9.43 18.09 -3.36
N ILE A 62 9.66 16.79 -3.57
CA ILE A 62 8.59 15.78 -3.66
C ILE A 62 7.73 15.73 -2.38
N ASN A 63 8.28 16.00 -1.19
CA ASN A 63 7.47 16.08 0.04
C ASN A 63 6.32 17.08 -0.08
N ILE A 64 6.54 18.19 -0.79
CA ILE A 64 5.50 19.20 -1.01
C ILE A 64 4.37 18.61 -1.86
N ARG A 65 4.71 17.86 -2.92
CA ARG A 65 3.73 17.14 -3.76
C ARG A 65 2.95 16.12 -2.95
N LEU A 66 3.60 15.32 -2.12
CA LEU A 66 2.94 14.32 -1.27
C LEU A 66 1.88 14.95 -0.36
N TYR A 67 2.16 16.12 0.22
CA TYR A 67 1.18 16.80 1.08
C TYR A 67 0.02 17.44 0.33
N GLN A 68 0.14 17.68 -0.97
CA GLN A 68 -0.99 18.12 -1.80
C GLN A 68 -2.05 17.02 -1.96
N HIS A 69 -1.67 15.74 -1.82
CA HIS A 69 -2.61 14.61 -1.87
C HIS A 69 -3.47 14.49 -0.61
N LEU A 70 -3.24 15.30 0.44
CA LEU A 70 -4.00 15.22 1.68
C LEU A 70 -5.28 16.05 1.59
N ASP A 71 -6.42 15.36 1.54
CA ASP A 71 -7.73 15.99 1.69
C ASP A 71 -7.95 16.34 3.17
N GLN A 72 -7.74 17.61 3.51
CA GLN A 72 -7.88 18.13 4.87
C GLN A 72 -9.33 18.06 5.39
N SER A 73 -10.32 18.08 4.51
CA SER A 73 -11.74 18.12 4.90
C SER A 73 -12.19 16.75 5.38
N HIS A 74 -11.86 15.70 4.63
CA HIS A 74 -12.26 14.33 4.94
C HIS A 74 -11.20 13.56 5.74
N HIS A 75 -9.96 14.09 5.79
CA HIS A 75 -8.77 13.42 6.29
C HIS A 75 -8.48 12.13 5.53
N LEU A 76 -8.53 12.21 4.20
CA LEU A 76 -8.24 11.12 3.27
C LEU A 76 -6.99 11.45 2.47
N ILE A 77 -6.38 10.43 1.88
CA ILE A 77 -5.34 10.61 0.86
C ILE A 77 -6.01 10.46 -0.51
N GLN A 78 -5.76 11.40 -1.40
CA GLN A 78 -6.22 11.37 -2.78
C GLN A 78 -5.18 10.65 -3.63
N SER A 79 -5.58 9.62 -4.38
CA SER A 79 -4.66 8.86 -5.22
C SER A 79 -4.11 9.68 -6.38
N THR A 80 -4.94 10.54 -6.99
CA THR A 80 -4.56 11.47 -8.06
C THR A 80 -5.00 12.88 -7.69
N LEU A 81 -4.19 13.89 -7.99
CA LEU A 81 -4.59 15.29 -7.78
C LEU A 81 -5.58 15.74 -8.87
N PRO A 82 -6.77 16.25 -8.51
CA PRO A 82 -7.70 16.83 -9.48
C PRO A 82 -7.31 18.28 -9.87
N PRO A 83 -7.70 18.76 -11.06
CA PRO A 83 -8.34 18.00 -12.14
C PRO A 83 -7.33 17.11 -12.88
N HIS A 84 -7.79 15.99 -13.41
CA HIS A 84 -6.97 15.05 -14.20
C HIS A 84 -7.78 14.43 -15.35
N LEU A 85 -7.09 13.82 -16.31
CA LEU A 85 -7.71 13.12 -17.44
C LEU A 85 -7.81 11.62 -17.15
N GLY A 86 -9.02 11.06 -17.21
CA GLY A 86 -9.27 9.64 -16.97
C GLY A 86 -10.49 9.40 -16.08
N PRO A 87 -10.70 8.15 -15.63
CA PRO A 87 -11.78 7.80 -14.71
C PRO A 87 -11.77 8.66 -13.44
N GLN A 88 -12.92 9.25 -13.11
CA GLN A 88 -13.07 10.06 -11.89
C GLN A 88 -13.47 9.17 -10.71
N LYS A 89 -12.69 9.21 -9.63
CA LYS A 89 -12.84 8.33 -8.47
C LYS A 89 -13.46 9.14 -7.32
N ALA A 90 -14.45 8.57 -6.63
CA ALA A 90 -15.06 9.24 -5.48
C ALA A 90 -14.00 9.53 -4.39
N PHE A 91 -13.81 10.81 -4.04
CA PHE A 91 -12.75 11.29 -3.16
C PHE A 91 -11.32 10.86 -3.58
N GLU A 92 -11.13 10.45 -4.83
CA GLU A 92 -9.87 9.88 -5.33
C GLU A 92 -9.39 8.66 -4.53
N LEU A 93 -10.31 7.89 -3.94
CA LEU A 93 -10.00 6.65 -3.21
C LEU A 93 -9.45 5.59 -4.16
N ASP A 94 -8.29 5.03 -3.80
CA ASP A 94 -7.61 3.98 -4.56
C ASP A 94 -6.66 3.18 -3.65
N SER A 95 -6.62 1.86 -3.81
CA SER A 95 -5.76 0.98 -3.02
C SER A 95 -4.26 1.19 -3.32
N SER A 96 -3.91 1.84 -4.43
CA SER A 96 -2.54 2.28 -4.74
C SER A 96 -1.93 3.22 -3.70
N ILE A 97 -2.78 3.92 -2.93
CA ILE A 97 -2.34 4.71 -1.79
C ILE A 97 -1.64 3.80 -0.78
N ILE A 98 -2.26 2.67 -0.43
CA ILE A 98 -1.73 1.72 0.56
C ILE A 98 -0.46 1.06 0.02
N LEU A 99 -0.43 0.72 -1.28
CA LEU A 99 0.79 0.25 -1.95
C LEU A 99 1.93 1.27 -1.80
N GLY A 100 1.64 2.57 -2.00
CA GLY A 100 2.63 3.64 -1.85
C GLY A 100 3.13 3.79 -0.41
N ILE A 101 2.22 3.74 0.57
CA ILE A 101 2.53 3.79 2.00
C ILE A 101 3.46 2.64 2.43
N LEU A 102 3.24 1.43 1.91
CA LEU A 102 4.07 0.27 2.23
C LEU A 102 5.39 0.24 1.45
N LEU A 103 5.39 0.74 0.21
CA LEU A 103 6.60 0.84 -0.62
C LEU A 103 7.62 1.80 0.00
N ASN A 104 7.17 2.93 0.53
CA ASN A 104 8.01 3.97 1.11
C ASN A 104 7.47 4.41 2.48
N PRO A 105 7.59 3.60 3.54
CA PRO A 105 7.05 3.93 4.86
C PRO A 105 7.64 5.23 5.41
N GLN A 106 6.78 6.21 5.65
CA GLN A 106 7.14 7.52 6.20
C GLN A 106 6.79 7.62 7.69
N ASN A 107 7.26 8.69 8.33
CA ASN A 107 6.81 9.09 9.67
C ASN A 107 5.74 10.19 9.59
N GLY A 108 5.10 10.49 10.72
CA GLY A 108 4.16 11.62 10.83
C GLY A 108 2.83 11.36 10.10
N ILE A 109 2.36 12.34 9.32
CA ILE A 109 1.01 12.34 8.73
C ILE A 109 0.82 11.27 7.63
N LEU A 110 1.91 10.74 7.06
CA LEU A 110 1.91 9.66 6.08
C LEU A 110 2.39 8.32 6.68
N ALA A 111 2.56 8.23 8.00
CA ALA A 111 2.88 6.95 8.63
C ALA A 111 1.73 5.95 8.46
N PRO A 112 1.99 4.63 8.40
CA PRO A 112 0.93 3.63 8.26
C PRO A 112 -0.18 3.72 9.32
N ASN A 113 0.16 4.18 10.53
CA ASN A 113 -0.76 4.37 11.66
C ASN A 113 -1.29 5.82 11.78
N SER A 114 -1.10 6.66 10.76
CA SER A 114 -1.64 8.03 10.78
C SER A 114 -3.14 8.02 10.56
N ILE A 115 -3.83 9.07 11.05
CA ILE A 115 -5.27 9.22 10.85
C ILE A 115 -5.67 9.27 9.38
N TYR A 116 -4.82 9.79 8.50
CA TYR A 116 -5.08 9.88 7.06
C TYR A 116 -5.04 8.49 6.41
N VAL A 117 -4.03 7.68 6.75
CA VAL A 117 -3.91 6.31 6.23
C VAL A 117 -5.03 5.43 6.79
N GLU A 118 -5.27 5.49 8.10
CA GLU A 118 -6.34 4.70 8.75
C GLU A 118 -7.73 5.02 8.18
N LYS A 119 -8.06 6.30 7.98
CA LYS A 119 -9.34 6.70 7.38
C LYS A 119 -9.43 6.28 5.91
N THR A 120 -8.35 6.35 5.15
CA THR A 120 -8.33 5.90 3.76
C THR A 120 -8.55 4.40 3.67
N VAL A 121 -7.89 3.61 4.52
CA VAL A 121 -8.10 2.15 4.63
C VAL A 121 -9.55 1.83 4.99
N ASN A 122 -10.12 2.52 5.97
CA ASN A 122 -11.52 2.29 6.37
C ASN A 122 -12.50 2.69 5.26
N ALA A 123 -12.27 3.80 4.57
CA ALA A 123 -13.12 4.22 3.45
C ALA A 123 -13.07 3.21 2.30
N LEU A 124 -11.89 2.71 1.94
CA LEU A 124 -11.75 1.63 0.94
C LEU A 124 -12.42 0.33 1.41
N HIS A 125 -12.27 -0.03 2.69
CA HIS A 125 -12.93 -1.19 3.27
C HIS A 125 -14.46 -1.08 3.10
N ASP A 126 -15.05 0.03 3.54
CA ASP A 126 -16.50 0.25 3.47
C ASP A 126 -17.00 0.18 2.01
N GLN A 127 -16.29 0.83 1.08
CA GLN A 127 -16.65 0.82 -0.35
C GLN A 127 -16.62 -0.60 -0.93
N PHE A 128 -15.52 -1.34 -0.77
CA PHE A 128 -15.41 -2.68 -1.34
C PHE A 128 -16.30 -3.71 -0.64
N ASN A 129 -16.61 -3.53 0.64
CA ASN A 129 -17.54 -4.41 1.35
C ASN A 129 -18.97 -4.25 0.81
N GLN A 130 -19.35 -3.02 0.48
CA GLN A 130 -20.64 -2.70 -0.11
C GLN A 130 -20.72 -3.10 -1.60
N MET A 131 -19.66 -2.84 -2.36
CA MET A 131 -19.66 -3.02 -3.81
C MET A 131 -19.56 -4.47 -4.25
N PHE A 132 -18.73 -5.29 -3.60
CA PHE A 132 -18.49 -6.67 -4.03
C PHE A 132 -19.43 -7.63 -3.31
N PRO A 133 -20.40 -8.26 -3.99
CA PRO A 133 -21.36 -9.17 -3.34
C PRO A 133 -20.68 -10.30 -2.57
N ILE A 134 -19.53 -10.80 -3.06
CA ILE A 134 -18.74 -11.83 -2.40
C ILE A 134 -18.24 -11.45 -1.00
N ASN A 135 -18.10 -10.16 -0.70
CA ASN A 135 -17.73 -9.68 0.63
C ASN A 135 -18.88 -9.79 1.64
N ASN A 136 -20.13 -9.87 1.16
CA ASN A 136 -21.33 -10.12 1.96
C ASN A 136 -21.55 -9.13 3.13
N ASN A 137 -21.05 -7.89 3.03
CA ASN A 137 -21.16 -6.88 4.09
C ASN A 137 -20.67 -7.36 5.47
N LYS A 138 -19.69 -8.28 5.49
CA LYS A 138 -19.18 -8.85 6.75
C LYS A 138 -18.21 -7.88 7.44
N SER A 139 -18.04 -8.04 8.75
CA SER A 139 -16.96 -7.38 9.46
C SER A 139 -15.63 -8.13 9.27
N GLY A 140 -14.51 -7.42 9.44
CA GLY A 140 -13.17 -8.02 9.36
C GLY A 140 -12.62 -8.09 7.93
N ALA A 141 -11.86 -9.14 7.61
CA ALA A 141 -11.16 -9.25 6.33
C ALA A 141 -12.12 -9.48 5.16
N ILE A 142 -11.97 -8.67 4.12
CA ILE A 142 -12.74 -8.69 2.86
C ILE A 142 -11.78 -8.72 1.66
N LEU A 143 -12.29 -8.92 0.45
CA LEU A 143 -11.50 -8.76 -0.76
C LEU A 143 -11.47 -7.29 -1.20
N PHE A 144 -10.30 -6.82 -1.65
CA PHE A 144 -10.06 -5.44 -2.09
C PHE A 144 -9.81 -5.39 -3.61
N GLY A 145 -10.30 -4.34 -4.27
CA GLY A 145 -10.06 -4.05 -5.69
C GLY A 145 -9.23 -2.77 -5.86
N ARG A 146 -9.02 -2.32 -7.10
CA ARG A 146 -8.18 -1.13 -7.41
C ARG A 146 -8.76 0.14 -6.80
N TYR A 147 -9.94 0.54 -7.26
CA TYR A 147 -10.66 1.71 -6.75
C TYR A 147 -12.19 1.55 -6.90
N PRO A 148 -13.00 2.25 -6.09
CA PRO A 148 -14.45 2.28 -6.27
C PRO A 148 -14.84 2.86 -7.65
N GLY A 149 -15.65 2.12 -8.41
CA GLY A 149 -16.05 2.51 -9.77
C GLY A 149 -15.14 1.97 -10.88
N ASP A 150 -14.17 1.11 -10.56
CA ASP A 150 -13.40 0.35 -11.55
C ASP A 150 -14.33 -0.46 -12.48
N THR A 151 -14.03 -0.48 -13.78
CA THR A 151 -14.77 -1.20 -14.82
C THR A 151 -13.97 -2.32 -15.48
N TYR A 152 -12.69 -2.49 -15.14
CA TYR A 152 -11.83 -3.52 -15.71
C TYR A 152 -12.06 -4.87 -15.03
N ASP A 153 -12.60 -5.83 -15.79
CA ASP A 153 -12.96 -7.14 -15.25
C ASP A 153 -11.83 -8.20 -15.36
N GLY A 154 -10.65 -7.81 -15.86
CA GLY A 154 -9.55 -8.73 -16.16
C GLY A 154 -9.43 -9.06 -17.65
N TYR A 155 -10.41 -8.66 -18.47
CA TYR A 155 -10.41 -8.85 -19.93
C TYR A 155 -10.87 -7.61 -20.69
N GLN A 156 -11.87 -6.88 -20.15
CA GLN A 156 -12.54 -5.74 -20.77
C GLN A 156 -12.83 -4.64 -19.75
N THR A 157 -13.14 -3.43 -20.22
CA THR A 157 -13.36 -2.22 -19.39
C THR A 157 -14.79 -1.67 -19.48
N ASP A 158 -15.76 -2.51 -19.85
CA ASP A 158 -17.18 -2.15 -20.03
C ASP A 158 -18.09 -2.73 -18.92
N GLY A 159 -17.51 -3.38 -17.92
CA GLY A 159 -18.20 -4.07 -16.84
C GLY A 159 -17.98 -3.47 -15.46
N GLN A 160 -17.95 -4.34 -14.45
CA GLN A 160 -17.60 -4.00 -13.08
C GLN A 160 -16.24 -4.61 -12.76
N GLY A 161 -15.38 -3.81 -12.15
CA GLY A 161 -14.10 -4.26 -11.64
C GLY A 161 -14.26 -5.29 -10.53
N ASN A 162 -13.24 -6.12 -10.37
CA ASN A 162 -13.24 -7.19 -9.38
C ASN A 162 -12.26 -6.91 -8.25
N PRO A 163 -12.32 -7.70 -7.15
CA PRO A 163 -11.21 -7.78 -6.23
C PRO A 163 -9.94 -8.38 -6.85
N TRP A 164 -8.79 -7.93 -6.34
CA TRP A 164 -7.45 -8.31 -6.79
C TRP A 164 -6.70 -9.03 -5.68
N PHE A 165 -5.92 -10.05 -6.06
CA PHE A 165 -5.06 -10.75 -5.11
C PHE A 165 -3.98 -9.84 -4.51
N ILE A 166 -3.36 -8.99 -5.34
CA ILE A 166 -2.35 -8.01 -4.91
C ILE A 166 -2.89 -7.15 -3.77
N LEU A 167 -4.08 -6.59 -3.94
CA LEU A 167 -4.63 -5.58 -3.02
C LEU A 167 -5.19 -6.22 -1.76
N THR A 168 -5.73 -7.44 -1.86
CA THR A 168 -6.10 -8.24 -0.68
C THR A 168 -4.86 -8.64 0.12
N ALA A 169 -3.73 -8.99 -0.53
CA ALA A 169 -2.47 -9.29 0.14
C ALA A 169 -1.83 -8.04 0.76
N THR A 170 -1.93 -6.91 0.09
CA THR A 170 -1.48 -5.59 0.57
C THR A 170 -2.14 -5.25 1.90
N MET A 171 -3.42 -5.58 2.09
CA MET A 171 -4.08 -5.39 3.38
C MET A 171 -3.51 -6.28 4.49
N ALA A 172 -3.10 -7.51 4.18
CA ALA A 172 -2.40 -8.35 5.14
C ALA A 172 -1.07 -7.70 5.57
N GLU A 173 -0.26 -7.27 4.59
CA GLU A 173 1.01 -6.56 4.84
C GLU A 173 0.81 -5.28 5.65
N TYR A 174 -0.23 -4.50 5.35
CA TYR A 174 -0.58 -3.29 6.09
C TYR A 174 -0.81 -3.57 7.58
N TYR A 175 -1.65 -4.55 7.91
CA TYR A 175 -1.91 -4.88 9.31
C TYR A 175 -0.70 -5.49 10.02
N PHE A 176 0.12 -6.30 9.35
CA PHE A 176 1.39 -6.74 9.94
C PHE A 176 2.35 -5.57 10.16
N THR A 177 2.40 -4.61 9.24
CA THR A 177 3.20 -3.38 9.39
C THR A 177 2.74 -2.55 10.58
N LEU A 178 1.42 -2.41 10.80
CA LEU A 178 0.89 -1.78 12.01
C LEU A 178 1.35 -2.50 13.27
N ALA A 179 1.24 -3.83 13.31
CA ALA A 179 1.69 -4.64 14.46
C ALA A 179 3.19 -4.45 14.77
N ALA A 180 4.02 -4.33 13.73
CA ALA A 180 5.47 -4.19 13.86
C ALA A 180 5.92 -2.82 14.37
N ASN A 181 5.11 -1.78 14.17
CA ASN A 181 5.47 -0.39 14.45
C ASN A 181 4.68 0.23 15.61
N LEU A 182 3.99 -0.58 16.42
CA LEU A 182 3.26 -0.09 17.58
C LEU A 182 4.20 0.51 18.65
N PRO A 183 3.89 1.70 19.20
CA PRO A 183 4.64 2.24 20.32
C PRO A 183 4.48 1.37 21.58
N ILE A 184 5.54 1.29 22.39
CA ILE A 184 5.52 0.51 23.64
C ILE A 184 4.64 1.25 24.65
N ASN A 185 3.50 0.63 25.00
CA ASN A 185 2.57 1.08 26.03
C ASN A 185 1.67 -0.08 26.49
N GLU A 186 0.79 0.18 27.46
CA GLU A 186 -0.11 -0.84 28.03
C GLU A 186 -1.07 -1.48 27.01
N LYS A 187 -1.46 -0.75 25.96
CA LYS A 187 -2.37 -1.24 24.90
C LYS A 187 -1.64 -2.03 23.82
N GLN A 188 -0.31 -1.95 23.75
CA GLN A 188 0.50 -2.55 22.70
C GLN A 188 0.22 -4.05 22.51
N PRO A 189 0.21 -4.91 23.55
CA PRO A 189 0.00 -6.35 23.34
C PRO A 189 -1.35 -6.68 22.70
N MET A 190 -2.42 -6.02 23.16
CA MET A 190 -3.78 -6.21 22.63
C MET A 190 -3.89 -5.73 21.18
N LEU A 191 -3.35 -4.56 20.86
CA LEU A 191 -3.37 -4.03 19.49
C LEU A 191 -2.51 -4.88 18.54
N MET A 192 -1.34 -5.32 18.99
CA MET A 192 -0.46 -6.20 18.23
C MET A 192 -1.16 -7.52 17.90
N GLU A 193 -1.78 -8.17 18.88
CA GLU A 193 -2.55 -9.40 18.66
C GLU A 193 -3.72 -9.17 17.69
N LYS A 194 -4.46 -8.06 17.85
CA LYS A 194 -5.55 -7.68 16.95
C LYS A 194 -5.06 -7.55 15.51
N TYR A 195 -4.00 -6.79 15.27
CA TYR A 195 -3.48 -6.55 13.93
C TYR A 195 -2.92 -7.81 13.29
N ILE A 196 -2.21 -8.65 14.05
CA ILE A 196 -1.74 -9.96 13.56
C ILE A 196 -2.93 -10.83 13.15
N LYS A 197 -3.97 -10.94 13.99
CA LYS A 197 -5.18 -11.70 13.64
C LYS A 197 -5.88 -11.17 12.39
N THR A 198 -5.92 -9.84 12.22
CA THR A 198 -6.51 -9.23 11.03
C THR A 198 -5.69 -9.56 9.78
N GLY A 199 -4.36 -9.41 9.81
CA GLY A 199 -3.50 -9.77 8.68
C GLY A 199 -3.60 -11.25 8.31
N ASP A 200 -3.66 -12.13 9.31
CA ASP A 200 -3.86 -13.58 9.14
C ASP A 200 -5.19 -13.88 8.44
N ALA A 201 -6.24 -13.13 8.76
CA ALA A 201 -7.55 -13.29 8.14
C ALA A 201 -7.53 -12.93 6.64
N TYR A 202 -6.76 -11.92 6.23
CA TYR A 202 -6.56 -11.59 4.80
C TYR A 202 -5.77 -12.68 4.07
N LEU A 203 -4.68 -13.19 4.65
CA LEU A 203 -3.93 -14.32 4.06
C LEU A 203 -4.81 -15.58 3.94
N LYS A 204 -5.64 -15.86 4.95
CA LYS A 204 -6.61 -16.96 4.90
C LYS A 204 -7.64 -16.74 3.79
N LEU A 205 -8.09 -15.50 3.59
CA LEU A 205 -9.03 -15.17 2.53
C LEU A 205 -8.44 -15.45 1.14
N ILE A 206 -7.17 -15.09 0.92
CA ILE A 206 -6.43 -15.44 -0.30
C ILE A 206 -6.41 -16.96 -0.49
N LYS A 207 -6.08 -17.73 0.56
CA LYS A 207 -6.05 -19.20 0.50
C LYS A 207 -7.41 -19.82 0.17
N ILE A 208 -8.52 -19.18 0.55
CA ILE A 208 -9.87 -19.64 0.20
C ILE A 208 -10.11 -19.54 -1.31
N TYR A 209 -9.69 -18.44 -1.95
CA TYR A 209 -9.90 -18.21 -3.39
C TYR A 209 -8.75 -18.73 -4.28
N ALA A 210 -7.63 -19.11 -3.67
CA ALA A 210 -6.49 -19.75 -4.31
C ALA A 210 -5.96 -20.90 -3.44
N PRO A 211 -6.70 -22.03 -3.32
CA PRO A 211 -6.30 -23.16 -2.47
C PRO A 211 -4.96 -23.77 -2.89
N GLU A 212 -4.65 -23.79 -4.19
CA GLU A 212 -3.38 -24.29 -4.71
C GLU A 212 -2.28 -23.21 -4.79
N MET A 213 -2.56 -21.99 -4.31
CA MET A 213 -1.66 -20.83 -4.41
C MET A 213 -1.26 -20.46 -5.84
N ASN A 214 -1.99 -20.91 -6.86
CA ASN A 214 -1.93 -20.30 -8.18
C ASN A 214 -2.73 -19.00 -8.14
N LEU A 215 -2.06 -17.87 -8.31
CA LEU A 215 -2.64 -16.53 -8.13
C LEU A 215 -2.78 -15.83 -9.49
N SER A 216 -4.02 -15.67 -9.93
CA SER A 216 -4.34 -14.81 -11.07
C SER A 216 -4.27 -13.33 -10.66
N GLU A 217 -4.63 -12.45 -11.58
CA GLU A 217 -4.81 -11.02 -11.28
C GLU A 217 -5.99 -10.79 -10.33
N GLN A 218 -7.16 -11.34 -10.67
CA GLN A 218 -8.44 -10.99 -10.05
C GLN A 218 -9.21 -12.21 -9.52
N ILE A 219 -10.21 -11.92 -8.68
CA ILE A 219 -11.21 -12.85 -8.14
C ILE A 219 -12.58 -12.30 -8.51
N ASN A 220 -13.38 -13.03 -9.30
CA ASN A 220 -14.70 -12.58 -9.70
C ASN A 220 -15.55 -12.11 -8.50
N LEU A 221 -16.07 -10.89 -8.56
CA LEU A 221 -16.77 -10.26 -7.44
C LEU A 221 -18.06 -10.98 -7.00
N ASN A 222 -18.60 -11.87 -7.82
CA ASN A 222 -19.82 -12.63 -7.54
C ASN A 222 -19.54 -14.10 -7.20
N THR A 223 -18.69 -14.76 -7.99
CA THR A 223 -18.53 -16.22 -7.92
C THR A 223 -17.29 -16.66 -7.15
N GLY A 224 -16.30 -15.77 -6.99
CA GLY A 224 -15.00 -16.12 -6.40
C GLY A 224 -14.06 -16.89 -7.33
N VAL A 225 -14.46 -17.12 -8.58
CA VAL A 225 -13.59 -17.75 -9.59
C VAL A 225 -12.47 -16.78 -9.97
N GLN A 226 -11.24 -17.27 -10.07
CA GLN A 226 -10.12 -16.44 -10.51
C GLN A 226 -10.26 -16.04 -11.98
N GLN A 227 -9.85 -14.82 -12.32
CA GLN A 227 -9.89 -14.30 -13.69
C GLN A 227 -8.79 -13.26 -13.97
N GLY A 228 -8.67 -12.85 -15.23
CA GLY A 228 -7.61 -11.96 -15.71
C GLY A 228 -6.30 -12.70 -15.99
N ALA A 229 -5.17 -12.00 -15.90
CA ALA A 229 -3.87 -12.58 -16.17
C ALA A 229 -3.57 -13.78 -15.24
N ASN A 230 -3.30 -14.94 -15.84
CA ASN A 230 -2.95 -16.16 -15.09
C ASN A 230 -1.55 -16.03 -14.48
N SER A 231 -1.40 -16.44 -13.23
CA SER A 231 -0.11 -16.43 -12.54
C SER A 231 0.62 -15.08 -12.59
N LEU A 232 -0.11 -14.01 -12.25
CA LEU A 232 0.46 -12.67 -12.24
C LEU A 232 1.56 -12.55 -11.19
N THR A 233 2.80 -12.30 -11.61
CA THR A 233 3.99 -12.26 -10.73
C THR A 233 3.78 -11.34 -9.52
N TRP A 234 3.15 -10.18 -9.72
CA TRP A 234 2.90 -9.24 -8.64
C TRP A 234 1.95 -9.79 -7.56
N SER A 235 0.95 -10.61 -7.92
CA SER A 235 0.09 -11.29 -6.94
C SER A 235 0.91 -12.18 -5.99
N TYR A 236 1.90 -12.91 -6.52
CA TYR A 236 2.80 -13.72 -5.69
C TYR A 236 3.71 -12.87 -4.82
N VAL A 237 4.31 -11.82 -5.39
CA VAL A 237 5.21 -10.91 -4.64
C VAL A 237 4.48 -10.26 -3.47
N ALA A 238 3.24 -9.80 -3.67
CA ALA A 238 2.44 -9.19 -2.61
C ALA A 238 2.15 -10.16 -1.45
N VAL A 239 1.84 -11.43 -1.76
CA VAL A 239 1.67 -12.47 -0.72
C VAL A 239 3.00 -12.75 -0.01
N LEU A 240 4.11 -12.82 -0.73
CA LEU A 240 5.43 -13.05 -0.15
C LEU A 240 5.87 -11.91 0.77
N HIS A 241 5.60 -10.65 0.41
CA HIS A 241 5.86 -9.49 1.27
C HIS A 241 5.08 -9.59 2.57
N ALA A 242 3.77 -9.85 2.50
CA ALA A 242 2.94 -10.02 3.69
C ALA A 242 3.46 -11.16 4.59
N LEU A 243 3.88 -12.28 4.01
CA LEU A 243 4.45 -13.41 4.76
C LEU A 243 5.80 -13.05 5.42
N ASP A 244 6.69 -12.35 4.72
CA ASP A 244 7.98 -11.93 5.27
C ASP A 244 7.81 -11.01 6.49
N VAL A 245 6.90 -10.03 6.42
CA VAL A 245 6.60 -9.14 7.56
C VAL A 245 6.02 -9.95 8.72
N ARG A 246 5.12 -10.90 8.44
CA ARG A 246 4.54 -11.80 9.45
C ARG A 246 5.58 -12.68 10.13
N GLU A 247 6.52 -13.24 9.37
CA GLU A 247 7.59 -14.08 9.92
C GLU A 247 8.58 -13.28 10.78
N LYS A 248 8.89 -12.04 10.40
CA LYS A 248 9.70 -11.13 11.21
C LYS A 248 9.03 -10.84 12.56
N LEU A 249 7.72 -10.61 12.58
CA LEU A 249 6.96 -10.45 13.84
C LEU A 249 7.05 -11.67 14.75
N ALA A 250 6.88 -12.88 14.18
CA ALA A 250 6.97 -14.12 14.95
C ALA A 250 8.37 -14.33 15.55
N ARG A 251 9.43 -14.05 14.78
CA ARG A 251 10.81 -14.12 15.27
C ARG A 251 11.08 -13.13 16.39
N ASN A 252 10.62 -11.89 16.27
CA ASN A 252 10.78 -10.87 17.30
C ASN A 252 10.02 -11.19 18.59
N ALA A 253 8.89 -11.90 18.51
CA ALA A 253 8.15 -12.36 19.68
C ALA A 253 8.86 -13.49 20.44
N LEU A 254 9.67 -14.30 19.74
CA LEU A 254 10.44 -15.41 20.32
C LEU A 254 11.83 -15.00 20.82
N ALA A 255 12.35 -13.84 20.40
CA ALA A 255 13.63 -13.34 20.88
C ALA A 255 13.56 -13.04 22.40
N PRO A 256 14.54 -13.50 23.21
CA PRO A 256 14.56 -13.18 24.63
C PRO A 256 14.64 -11.66 24.80
N ARG A 257 13.61 -11.06 25.41
CA ARG A 257 13.64 -9.64 25.79
C ARG A 257 14.80 -9.46 26.76
N SER A 258 15.94 -8.95 26.29
CA SER A 258 17.03 -8.54 27.16
C SER A 258 16.48 -7.46 28.08
N ARG A 259 16.20 -7.82 29.33
CA ARG A 259 15.94 -6.85 30.39
C ARG A 259 17.22 -6.04 30.53
N HIS A 260 17.25 -4.83 29.99
CA HIS A 260 18.12 -3.80 30.52
C HIS A 260 17.55 -3.35 31.87
N SER A 261 17.76 -4.20 32.88
CA SER A 261 17.89 -3.79 34.27
C SER A 261 19.38 -3.81 34.57
N LEU A 262 20.05 -2.68 34.30
CA LEU A 262 21.26 -2.33 35.03
C LEU A 262 20.85 -1.25 36.01
N ASP A 263 20.11 -1.67 37.04
CA ASP A 263 20.31 -1.08 38.36
C ASP A 263 21.66 -1.61 38.85
N PHE A 264 22.53 -0.71 39.33
CA PHE A 264 23.49 -0.91 40.42
C PHE A 264 24.35 0.37 40.53
N PRO A 265 24.89 0.67 41.72
CA PRO A 265 24.25 1.23 42.91
C PRO A 265 24.55 2.74 43.08
#